data_AF-A0A427AX86-F1
#
_entry.id   AF-A0A427AX86-F1
#
_cell.length_a   1.000
_cell.length_b   1.000
_cell.length_c   1.000
_cell.angle_alpha   90.00
_cell.angle_beta   90.00
_cell.angle_gamma   90.00
#
_symmetry.space_group_name_H-M   'P 1'
#
loop_
_entity.id
_entity.type
_entity.pdbx_description
1 polymer ?
#
loop_
_entity_poly.entity_id
_entity_poly.type
_entity_poly.pdbx_seq_one_letter_code
_entity_poly.pdbx_strand_id
1 'polypeptide(L)'
;MKVSVERTGGLVVLAESFGHPVFKDSFKRIFENGEQSLGLSFNGTLDINCSKDIRIEGIIGPCTSLEKGTLCADIVIGQGNTTSWKMCGLDRTTFFTVFFEIVPSERYMMSLICSYQGPKGQMRLRVTTITRRWVDGSNAEVG
;
A
#
# COMPACT_ATOMS: atom_id res chain seq x y z
N MET A 1 -17.00 -2.53 -12.17
CA MET A 1 -16.89 -1.48 -11.14
C MET A 1 -15.88 -1.83 -10.03
N LYS A 2 -15.82 -3.08 -9.56
CA LYS A 2 -14.82 -3.57 -8.57
C LYS A 2 -13.37 -3.12 -8.87
N VAL A 3 -12.89 -3.35 -10.10
CA VAL A 3 -11.52 -2.99 -10.51
C VAL A 3 -11.19 -1.52 -10.30
N SER A 4 -12.15 -0.62 -10.54
CA SER A 4 -11.93 0.82 -10.34
C SER A 4 -11.59 1.12 -8.89
N VAL A 5 -12.28 0.50 -7.95
CA VAL A 5 -12.06 0.68 -6.51
C VAL A 5 -10.75 0.02 -6.08
N GLU A 6 -10.50 -1.22 -6.53
CA GLU A 6 -9.25 -1.94 -6.23
C GLU A 6 -8.00 -1.25 -6.78
N ARG A 7 -8.10 -0.49 -7.88
CA ARG A 7 -6.95 0.22 -8.45
C ARG A 7 -6.74 1.63 -7.90
N THR A 8 -7.80 2.24 -7.36
CA THR A 8 -7.79 3.64 -6.93
C THR A 8 -7.81 3.83 -5.42
N GLY A 9 -8.24 2.83 -4.64
CA GLY A 9 -8.46 2.98 -3.19
C GLY A 9 -9.77 3.69 -2.85
N GLY A 10 -10.76 3.60 -3.74
CA GLY A 10 -12.12 4.07 -3.47
C GLY A 10 -12.86 3.23 -2.42
N LEU A 11 -14.06 3.69 -2.05
CA LEU A 11 -14.94 2.98 -1.12
C LEU A 11 -16.06 2.25 -1.88
N VAL A 12 -16.48 1.08 -1.40
CA VAL A 12 -17.66 0.37 -1.87
C VAL A 12 -18.60 0.17 -0.70
N VAL A 13 -19.86 0.57 -0.88
CA VAL A 13 -20.95 0.31 0.06
C VAL A 13 -22.00 -0.49 -0.69
N LEU A 14 -22.31 -1.69 -0.20
CA LEU A 14 -23.39 -2.53 -0.72
C LEU A 14 -24.61 -2.39 0.20
N ALA A 15 -25.73 -1.94 -0.36
CA ALA A 15 -27.00 -1.78 0.35
C ALA A 15 -28.17 -1.98 -0.61
N GLU A 16 -29.33 -2.38 -0.09
CA GLU A 16 -30.55 -2.63 -0.88
C GLU A 16 -31.24 -1.33 -1.34
N SER A 17 -31.07 -0.25 -0.57
CA SER A 17 -31.65 1.07 -0.84
C SER A 17 -30.88 2.17 -0.13
N PHE A 18 -30.92 3.38 -0.66
CA PHE A 18 -30.39 4.59 0.00
C PHE A 18 -31.13 4.93 1.31
N GLY A 19 -32.33 4.38 1.51
CA GLY A 19 -33.09 4.52 2.74
C GLY A 19 -32.54 3.70 3.92
N HIS A 20 -31.77 2.64 3.65
CA HIS A 20 -31.31 1.69 4.66
C HIS A 20 -30.28 2.31 5.61
N PRO A 21 -30.33 1.97 6.91
CA PRO A 21 -29.32 2.42 7.89
C PRO A 21 -27.89 2.11 7.44
N VAL A 22 -27.66 0.93 6.85
CA VAL A 22 -26.34 0.54 6.31
C VAL A 22 -25.77 1.61 5.37
N PHE A 23 -26.55 2.05 4.37
CA PHE A 23 -26.09 3.09 3.45
C PHE A 23 -25.89 4.43 4.17
N LYS A 24 -26.87 4.86 4.97
CA LYS A 24 -26.85 6.17 5.64
C LYS A 24 -25.69 6.31 6.62
N ASP A 25 -25.44 5.29 7.42
CA ASP A 25 -24.40 5.31 8.45
C ASP A 25 -23.00 5.15 7.83
N SER A 26 -22.86 4.27 6.82
CA SER A 26 -21.61 4.19 6.04
C SER A 26 -21.31 5.49 5.31
N PHE A 27 -22.31 6.16 4.73
CA PHE A 27 -22.11 7.43 4.04
C PHE A 27 -21.72 8.56 5.00
N LYS A 28 -22.36 8.64 6.18
CA LYS A 28 -21.98 9.60 7.23
C LYS A 28 -20.53 9.40 7.71
N ARG A 29 -20.09 8.15 7.87
CA ARG A 29 -18.71 7.81 8.27
C ARG A 29 -17.64 8.44 7.40
N ILE A 30 -17.90 8.57 6.10
CA ILE A 30 -16.97 9.20 5.15
C ILE A 30 -16.65 10.65 5.55
N PHE A 31 -17.59 11.34 6.21
CA PHE A 31 -17.48 12.76 6.57
C PHE A 31 -17.36 12.98 8.09
N GLU A 32 -17.04 11.95 8.88
CA GLU A 32 -16.92 12.07 10.34
C GLU A 32 -15.89 13.12 10.79
N ASN A 33 -14.90 13.41 9.96
CA ASN A 33 -13.87 14.41 10.22
C ASN A 33 -14.22 15.83 9.73
N GLY A 34 -15.48 16.06 9.33
CA GLY A 34 -16.04 17.35 8.90
C GLY A 34 -16.56 17.32 7.45
N GLU A 35 -17.62 18.07 7.17
CA GLU A 35 -18.32 18.09 5.86
C GLU A 35 -17.41 18.45 4.67
N GLN A 36 -16.32 19.17 4.91
CA GLN A 36 -15.35 19.56 3.88
C GLN A 36 -14.16 18.58 3.73
N SER A 37 -14.14 17.49 4.50
CA SER A 37 -13.05 16.52 4.52
C SER A 37 -13.58 15.11 4.36
N LEU A 38 -13.17 14.44 3.28
CA LEU A 38 -13.45 13.02 3.07
C LEU A 38 -12.70 12.09 4.04
N GLY A 39 -11.86 12.64 4.93
CA GLY A 39 -10.97 11.85 5.80
C GLY A 39 -9.86 11.11 5.04
N LEU A 40 -9.86 11.17 3.71
CA LEU A 40 -8.90 10.52 2.83
C LEU A 40 -7.72 11.43 2.52
N SER A 41 -6.58 10.79 2.29
CA SER A 41 -5.44 11.36 1.60
C SER A 41 -5.47 10.94 0.14
N PHE A 42 -4.85 11.74 -0.73
CA PHE A 42 -4.96 11.59 -2.17
C PHE A 42 -3.60 11.55 -2.85
N ASN A 43 -3.60 11.17 -4.13
CA ASN A 43 -2.44 11.27 -5.02
C ASN A 43 -1.18 10.57 -4.43
N GLY A 44 -1.39 9.45 -3.75
CA GLY A 44 -0.34 8.66 -3.14
C GLY A 44 0.59 8.02 -4.18
N THR A 45 1.87 8.00 -3.89
CA THR A 45 2.87 7.15 -4.55
C THR A 45 3.65 6.42 -3.47
N LEU A 46 3.76 5.10 -3.60
CA LEU A 46 4.58 4.23 -2.75
C LEU A 46 5.76 3.72 -3.56
N ASP A 47 6.97 4.11 -3.16
CA ASP A 47 8.22 3.60 -3.69
C ASP A 47 8.87 2.67 -2.66
N ILE A 48 9.35 1.51 -3.12
CA ILE A 48 10.06 0.55 -2.28
C ILE A 48 11.49 0.41 -2.80
N ASN A 49 12.44 0.78 -1.94
CA ASN A 49 13.87 0.60 -2.17
C ASN A 49 14.40 -0.47 -1.22
N CYS A 50 15.25 -1.36 -1.71
CA CYS A 50 15.83 -2.42 -0.89
C CYS A 50 17.27 -2.75 -1.28
N SER A 51 17.95 -3.54 -0.44
CA SER A 51 19.25 -4.14 -0.77
C SER A 51 19.19 -4.94 -2.07
N LYS A 52 20.32 -5.07 -2.78
CA LYS A 52 20.42 -5.82 -4.06
C LYS A 52 20.02 -7.28 -3.95
N ASP A 53 20.10 -7.84 -2.76
CA ASP A 53 19.75 -9.24 -2.45
C ASP A 53 18.23 -9.44 -2.27
N ILE A 54 17.43 -8.38 -2.39
CA ILE A 54 15.96 -8.43 -2.37
C ILE A 54 15.45 -8.03 -3.76
N ARG A 55 14.58 -8.87 -4.32
CA ARG A 55 13.77 -8.52 -5.49
C ARG A 55 12.30 -8.47 -5.09
N ILE A 56 11.54 -7.59 -5.76
CA ILE A 56 10.11 -7.40 -5.49
C ILE A 56 9.29 -8.16 -6.52
N GLU A 57 8.48 -9.10 -6.05
CA GLU A 57 7.54 -9.87 -6.89
C GLU A 57 6.27 -9.07 -7.19
N GLY A 58 5.85 -8.23 -6.23
CA GLY A 58 4.77 -7.28 -6.41
C GLY A 58 3.99 -7.01 -5.12
N ILE A 59 2.84 -6.36 -5.27
CA ILE A 59 1.99 -5.93 -4.17
C ILE A 59 0.54 -6.35 -4.39
N ILE A 60 -0.14 -6.71 -3.30
CA ILE A 60 -1.58 -6.89 -3.24
C ILE A 60 -2.15 -5.81 -2.32
N GLY A 61 -3.08 -5.02 -2.84
CA GLY A 61 -3.71 -3.91 -2.14
C GLY A 61 -4.24 -2.86 -3.11
N PRO A 62 -4.88 -1.79 -2.60
CA PRO A 62 -5.58 -0.82 -3.43
C PRO A 62 -4.63 0.15 -4.15
N CYS A 63 -4.00 -0.30 -5.24
CA CYS A 63 -3.00 0.46 -5.97
C CYS A 63 -2.87 0.00 -7.43
N THR A 64 -2.08 0.73 -8.21
CA THR A 64 -1.72 0.38 -9.59
C THR A 64 -0.22 0.50 -9.79
N SER A 65 0.39 -0.45 -10.49
CA SER A 65 1.82 -0.37 -10.85
C SER A 65 2.13 0.86 -11.70
N LEU A 66 3.26 1.50 -11.41
CA LEU A 66 3.86 2.54 -12.26
C LEU A 66 4.91 1.92 -13.20
N GLU A 67 5.92 2.70 -13.60
CA GLU A 67 6.96 2.31 -14.54
C GLU A 67 7.79 1.10 -14.08
N LYS A 68 8.43 0.42 -15.03
CA LYS A 68 9.22 -0.78 -14.73
C LYS A 68 10.41 -0.45 -13.82
N GLY A 69 10.51 -1.17 -12.70
CA GLY A 69 11.57 -1.00 -11.72
C GLY A 69 12.80 -1.89 -11.98
N THR A 70 13.95 -1.52 -11.42
CA THR A 70 15.22 -2.26 -11.59
C THR A 70 15.37 -3.47 -10.66
N LEU A 71 14.61 -3.52 -9.56
CA LEU A 71 14.67 -4.58 -8.54
C LEU A 71 13.45 -5.52 -8.61
N CYS A 72 12.92 -5.76 -9.82
CA CYS A 72 11.77 -6.64 -10.01
C CYS A 72 12.22 -8.10 -10.07
N ALA A 73 11.48 -8.99 -9.41
CA ALA A 73 11.64 -10.43 -9.56
C ALA A 73 11.05 -10.91 -10.91
N ASP A 74 11.44 -12.12 -11.34
CA ASP A 74 10.87 -12.74 -12.55
C ASP A 74 9.46 -13.29 -12.28
N ILE A 75 9.22 -13.74 -11.04
CA ILE A 75 7.89 -14.14 -10.57
C ILE A 75 7.10 -12.89 -10.20
N VAL A 76 5.88 -12.78 -10.72
CA VAL A 76 5.00 -11.62 -10.52
C VAL A 76 3.80 -12.00 -9.69
N ILE A 77 3.59 -11.29 -8.57
CA ILE A 77 2.44 -11.46 -7.68
C ILE A 77 1.67 -10.14 -7.59
N GLY A 78 0.38 -10.16 -7.93
CA GLY A 78 -0.48 -8.98 -7.87
C GLY A 78 -0.07 -7.86 -8.83
N GLN A 79 0.02 -6.62 -8.34
CA GLN A 79 0.58 -5.49 -9.08
C GLN A 79 2.11 -5.54 -8.98
N GLY A 80 2.77 -6.19 -9.95
CA GLY A 80 4.24 -6.33 -9.96
C GLY A 80 4.92 -5.60 -11.10
N ASN A 81 6.10 -6.09 -11.49
CA ASN A 81 6.98 -5.49 -12.51
C ASN A 81 7.35 -4.02 -12.26
N THR A 82 7.28 -3.57 -11.02
CA THR A 82 7.61 -2.21 -10.61
C THR A 82 8.18 -2.21 -9.20
N THR A 83 8.85 -1.11 -8.84
CA THR A 83 9.22 -0.76 -7.47
C THR A 83 8.42 0.45 -6.95
N SER A 84 7.44 0.91 -7.74
CA SER A 84 6.64 2.11 -7.50
C SER A 84 5.16 1.89 -7.85
N TRP A 85 4.27 2.30 -6.95
CA TRP A 85 2.82 2.13 -7.11
C TRP A 85 2.07 3.43 -6.84
N LYS A 86 0.98 3.64 -7.58
CA LYS A 86 0.06 4.76 -7.39
C LYS A 86 -1.15 4.35 -6.56
N MET A 87 -1.56 5.24 -5.66
CA MET A 87 -2.82 5.16 -4.93
C MET A 87 -3.59 6.48 -5.10
N CYS A 88 -4.83 6.43 -5.59
CA CYS A 88 -5.59 7.67 -5.77
C CYS A 88 -6.20 8.15 -4.45
N GLY A 89 -6.67 7.23 -3.61
CA GLY A 89 -7.16 7.43 -2.26
C GLY A 89 -6.48 6.47 -1.29
N LEU A 90 -6.16 6.96 -0.09
CA LEU A 90 -5.63 6.17 1.01
C LEU A 90 -6.03 6.82 2.34
N ASP A 91 -6.06 6.01 3.39
CA ASP A 91 -6.30 6.45 4.75
C ASP A 91 -5.43 5.65 5.74
N ARG A 92 -5.72 5.77 7.04
CA ARG A 92 -4.97 5.04 8.08
C ARG A 92 -5.31 3.55 8.12
N THR A 93 -6.38 3.12 7.46
CA THR A 93 -6.84 1.73 7.40
C THR A 93 -6.47 1.04 6.09
N THR A 94 -5.77 1.75 5.20
CA THR A 94 -5.26 1.21 3.95
C THR A 94 -4.02 0.36 4.23
N PHE A 95 -4.10 -0.92 3.89
CA PHE A 95 -2.99 -1.88 4.03
C PHE A 95 -2.58 -2.46 2.69
N PHE A 96 -1.30 -2.81 2.61
CA PHE A 96 -0.71 -3.48 1.46
C PHE A 96 0.08 -4.70 1.91
N THR A 97 0.05 -5.75 1.11
CA THR A 97 0.90 -6.93 1.26
C THR A 97 1.91 -6.93 0.13
N VAL A 98 3.20 -6.87 0.46
CA VAL A 98 4.29 -6.86 -0.52
C VAL A 98 5.01 -8.20 -0.47
N PHE A 99 5.28 -8.77 -1.63
CA PHE A 99 5.94 -10.06 -1.82
C PHE A 99 7.36 -9.84 -2.33
N PHE A 100 8.29 -10.61 -1.77
CA PHE A 100 9.72 -10.46 -2.00
C PHE A 100 10.37 -11.81 -2.26
N GLU A 101 11.27 -11.83 -3.22
CA GLU A 101 12.26 -12.88 -3.40
C GLU A 101 13.56 -12.43 -2.73
N ILE A 102 14.06 -13.21 -1.77
CA ILE A 102 15.21 -12.85 -0.95
C ILE A 102 16.34 -13.85 -1.18
N VAL A 103 17.51 -13.33 -1.52
CA VAL A 103 18.77 -14.08 -1.57
C VAL A 103 19.47 -13.95 -0.21
N PRO A 104 19.83 -15.05 0.47
CA PRO A 104 20.54 -15.03 1.76
C PRO A 104 21.77 -14.09 1.77
N SER A 105 21.82 -13.17 2.75
CA SER A 105 22.84 -12.14 2.96
C SER A 105 22.82 -11.68 4.41
N GLU A 106 23.94 -11.29 5.01
CA GLU A 106 24.05 -11.03 6.46
C GLU A 106 23.04 -10.00 6.99
N ARG A 107 22.72 -8.98 6.18
CA ARG A 107 21.83 -7.88 6.56
C ARG A 107 21.12 -7.32 5.34
N TYR A 108 19.82 -7.13 5.47
CA TYR A 108 19.02 -6.41 4.49
C TYR A 108 18.45 -5.14 5.08
N MET A 109 18.28 -4.18 4.19
CA MET A 109 17.56 -2.95 4.45
C MET A 109 16.48 -2.78 3.39
N MET A 110 15.32 -2.31 3.81
CA MET A 110 14.21 -1.94 2.95
C MET A 110 13.63 -0.63 3.44
N SER A 111 13.35 0.29 2.53
CA SER A 111 12.72 1.57 2.79
C SER A 111 11.46 1.69 1.95
N LEU A 112 10.33 1.88 2.62
CA LEU A 112 9.06 2.23 2.03
C LEU A 112 8.90 3.74 2.10
N ILE A 113 8.72 4.37 0.96
CA ILE A 113 8.64 5.82 0.80
C ILE A 113 7.26 6.12 0.21
N CYS A 114 6.37 6.67 1.02
CA CYS A 114 5.02 7.02 0.61
C CYS A 114 4.85 8.55 0.56
N SER A 115 4.77 9.11 -0.65
CA SER A 115 4.38 10.50 -0.86
C SER A 115 2.88 10.58 -1.07
N TYR A 116 2.19 11.59 -0.51
CA TYR A 116 0.76 11.77 -0.69
C TYR A 116 0.33 13.19 -0.36
N GLN A 117 -0.85 13.58 -0.83
CA GLN A 117 -1.52 14.80 -0.45
C GLN A 117 -2.45 14.52 0.75
N GLY A 118 -2.22 15.17 1.87
CA GLY A 118 -3.08 15.06 3.05
C GLY A 118 -4.48 15.66 2.82
N PRO A 119 -5.44 15.41 3.72
CA PRO A 119 -6.81 15.88 3.55
C PRO A 119 -6.98 17.41 3.47
N LYS A 120 -5.99 18.17 3.97
CA LYS A 120 -5.97 19.65 3.92
C LYS A 120 -5.17 20.19 2.73
N GLY A 121 -4.84 19.34 1.76
CA GLY A 121 -4.12 19.71 0.55
C GLY A 121 -2.60 19.76 0.67
N GLN A 122 -2.01 19.57 1.86
CA GLN A 122 -0.56 19.60 2.04
C GLN A 122 0.10 18.35 1.47
N MET A 123 1.27 18.52 0.85
CA MET A 123 2.10 17.37 0.46
C MET A 123 2.82 16.80 1.69
N ARG A 124 2.83 15.48 1.80
CA ARG A 124 3.47 14.73 2.89
C ARG A 124 4.32 13.61 2.32
N LEU A 125 5.38 13.29 3.06
CA LEU A 125 6.25 12.16 2.81
C LEU A 125 6.31 11.32 4.09
N ARG A 126 5.99 10.04 3.98
CA ARG A 126 6.14 9.05 5.05
C ARG A 126 7.21 8.06 4.63
N VAL A 127 8.25 7.93 5.45
CA VAL A 127 9.33 6.97 5.22
C VAL A 127 9.31 5.93 6.34
N THR A 128 9.43 4.66 5.99
CA THR A 128 9.57 3.55 6.94
C THR A 128 10.70 2.67 6.49
N THR A 129 11.77 2.60 7.28
CA THR A 129 12.94 1.78 6.99
C THR A 129 12.99 0.61 7.95
N ILE A 130 13.17 -0.58 7.40
CA ILE A 130 13.27 -1.85 8.12
C ILE A 130 14.65 -2.43 7.83
N THR A 131 15.35 -2.82 8.88
CA THR A 131 16.62 -3.53 8.78
C THR A 131 16.51 -4.86 9.52
N ARG A 132 16.93 -5.95 8.88
CA ARG A 132 16.92 -7.30 9.44
C ARG A 132 18.23 -8.01 9.16
N ARG A 133 18.68 -8.82 10.11
CA ARG A 133 19.77 -9.78 9.89
C ARG A 133 19.18 -11.08 9.37
N TRP A 134 19.87 -11.74 8.46
CA TRP A 134 19.55 -13.12 8.12
C TRP A 134 19.96 -14.03 9.28
N VAL A 135 19.13 -15.03 9.56
CA VAL A 135 19.42 -16.06 10.55
C VAL A 135 19.27 -17.38 9.83
N ASP A 136 20.32 -18.18 9.82
CA ASP A 136 20.24 -19.54 9.28
C ASP A 136 19.25 -20.35 10.11
N GLY A 137 18.43 -21.16 9.44
CA GLY A 137 17.32 -21.91 10.04
C GLY A 137 17.71 -22.88 11.16
N SER A 138 19.01 -23.11 11.39
CA SER A 138 19.53 -23.86 12.54
C SER A 138 19.49 -23.09 13.87
N ASN A 139 19.33 -21.76 13.83
CA ASN A 139 19.37 -20.88 15.00
C ASN A 139 18.04 -20.18 15.31
N ALA A 140 16.92 -20.67 14.75
CA ALA A 140 15.61 -20.12 15.04
C ALA A 140 15.07 -20.66 16.38
N GLU A 141 15.50 -20.10 17.50
CA GLU A 141 14.71 -20.16 18.72
C GLU A 141 13.44 -19.33 18.51
N VAL A 142 12.30 -20.02 18.50
CA VAL A 142 10.97 -19.43 18.37
C VAL A 142 10.67 -18.67 19.66
N GLY A 143 10.65 -17.33 19.58
CA GLY A 143 10.22 -16.42 20.65
C GLY A 143 8.98 -15.65 20.25
#